data_AF-A0A838HMM4-F1
#
_entry.id   AF-A0A838HMM4-F1
#
_cell.length_a   1.000
_cell.length_b   1.000
_cell.length_c   1.000
_cell.angle_alpha   90.00
_cell.angle_beta   90.00
_cell.angle_gamma   90.00
#
_symmetry.space_group_name_H-M   'P 1'
#
loop_
_entity.id
_entity.type
_entity.pdbx_description
1 polymer ?
#
loop_
_entity_poly.entity_id
_entity_poly.type
_entity_poly.pdbx_seq_one_letter_code
_entity_poly.pdbx_strand_id
1 'polypeptide(L)' 'MNPFLSVGALPDRPARLRRSCLAVPGSDPKMMARAAGTEADQVFLDLEDAVAPNEKKGAR' A
#
# COMPACT_ATOMS: atom_id res chain seq x y z
N MET A 1 33.22 -12.37 24.16
CA MET A 1 32.86 -10.95 24.10
C MET A 1 32.54 -10.66 22.64
N ASN A 2 31.28 -10.74 22.24
CA ASN A 2 30.89 -10.64 20.82
C ASN A 2 30.79 -9.14 20.45
N PRO A 3 31.58 -8.64 19.49
CA PRO A 3 31.64 -7.22 19.15
C PRO A 3 30.61 -6.81 18.08
N PHE A 4 29.69 -7.69 17.68
CA PHE A 4 28.67 -7.38 16.70
C PHE A 4 27.40 -6.87 17.39
N LEU A 5 27.34 -5.53 17.51
CA LEU A 5 26.12 -4.74 17.33
C LEU A 5 24.91 -5.13 18.18
N SER A 6 24.77 -4.48 19.32
CA SER A 6 23.44 -4.02 19.77
C SER A 6 22.98 -2.95 18.79
N VAL A 7 22.42 -3.36 17.64
CA VAL A 7 21.48 -2.49 16.91
C VAL A 7 20.38 -2.21 17.92
N GLY A 8 20.29 -0.97 18.40
CA GLY A 8 19.24 -0.56 19.34
C GLY A 8 17.90 -1.08 18.84
N ALA A 9 17.13 -1.72 19.74
CA ALA A 9 15.89 -2.41 19.39
C ALA A 9 15.06 -1.54 18.44
N LEU A 10 14.92 -2.00 17.19
CA LEU A 10 14.07 -1.31 16.23
C LEU A 10 12.67 -1.21 16.85
N PRO A 11 11.99 -0.06 16.74
CA PRO A 11 10.66 0.10 17.32
C PRO A 11 9.76 -1.03 16.83
N ASP A 12 9.01 -1.62 17.76
CA ASP A 12 8.09 -2.71 17.44
C ASP A 12 7.11 -2.24 16.37
N ARG A 13 7.16 -2.87 15.20
CA ARG A 13 6.26 -2.52 14.09
C ARG A 13 4.96 -3.28 14.32
N PRO A 14 3.80 -2.63 14.21
CA PRO A 14 2.53 -3.31 14.37
C PRO A 14 2.45 -4.49 13.40
N ALA A 15 2.24 -5.69 13.95
CA ALA A 15 2.03 -6.90 13.17
C ALA A 15 0.71 -6.75 12.39
N ARG A 16 0.82 -6.52 11.09
CA ARG A 16 -0.29 -6.48 10.14
C ARG A 16 -0.16 -7.69 9.23
N LEU A 17 -1.28 -8.35 8.91
CA LEU A 17 -1.29 -9.39 7.89
C LEU A 17 -0.97 -8.75 6.53
N ARG A 18 -0.06 -9.34 5.75
CA ARG A 18 0.46 -8.78 4.49
C ARG A 18 0.75 -9.87 3.45
N ARG A 19 -0.15 -10.84 3.30
CA ARG A 19 -0.01 -11.94 2.33
C ARG A 19 -0.37 -11.49 0.92
N SER A 20 -1.26 -10.50 0.80
CA SER A 20 -1.69 -9.90 -0.47
C SER A 20 -1.67 -8.37 -0.41
N CYS A 21 -1.42 -7.76 -1.57
CA CYS A 21 -1.45 -6.31 -1.76
C CYS A 21 -2.10 -6.00 -3.12
N LEU A 22 -3.28 -5.40 -3.10
CA LEU A 22 -4.06 -5.07 -4.28
C LEU A 22 -3.76 -3.62 -4.72
N ALA A 23 -3.21 -3.47 -5.93
CA ALA A 23 -3.01 -2.19 -6.59
C ALA A 23 -4.30 -1.74 -7.28
N VAL A 24 -4.75 -0.51 -7.04
CA VAL A 24 -5.98 0.05 -7.61
C VAL A 24 -5.71 1.44 -8.18
N PRO A 25 -6.04 1.76 -9.44
CA PRO A 25 -5.89 3.11 -9.97
C PRO A 25 -6.73 4.12 -9.19
N GLY A 26 -6.12 5.22 -8.74
CA GLY A 26 -6.82 6.30 -8.04
C GLY A 26 -7.80 7.08 -8.92
N SER A 27 -7.75 6.91 -10.25
CA SER A 27 -8.66 7.54 -11.21
C SER A 27 -9.95 6.75 -11.49
N ASP A 28 -10.12 5.52 -10.97
CA ASP A 28 -11.31 4.70 -11.19
C ASP A 28 -12.12 4.44 -9.89
N PRO A 29 -13.16 5.26 -9.60
CA PRO A 29 -14.02 5.08 -8.44
C PRO A 29 -14.73 3.72 -8.35
N LYS A 30 -15.02 3.07 -9.49
CA LYS A 30 -15.69 1.77 -9.48
C LYS A 30 -14.73 0.67 -9.01
N MET A 31 -13.47 0.73 -9.44
CA MET A 31 -12.45 -0.20 -8.96
C MET A 31 -12.13 0.01 -7.48
N MET A 32 -12.05 1.27 -7.02
CA MET A 32 -11.88 1.59 -5.60
C MET A 32 -13.01 1.01 -4.73
N ALA A 33 -14.27 1.20 -5.14
CA ALA A 33 -15.42 0.66 -4.43
C ALA A 33 -15.40 -0.87 -4.36
N ARG A 34 -14.97 -1.55 -5.44
CA ARG A 34 -14.83 -3.01 -5.46
C ARG A 34 -13.69 -3.50 -4.56
N ALA A 35 -12.55 -2.80 -4.56
CA ALA A 35 -11.38 -3.17 -3.78
C ALA A 35 -11.68 -3.24 -2.27
N ALA A 36 -12.52 -2.32 -1.78
CA ALA A 36 -12.97 -2.30 -0.38
C ALA A 36 -13.76 -3.56 0.05
N GLY A 37 -14.31 -4.31 -0.90
CA GLY A 37 -15.04 -5.57 -0.64
C GLY A 37 -14.23 -6.83 -0.90
N THR A 38 -12.91 -6.74 -1.10
CA THR A 38 -12.05 -7.90 -1.36
C THR A 38 -11.40 -8.46 -0.10
N GLU A 39 -10.93 -9.70 -0.18
CA GLU A 39 -10.13 -10.36 0.88
C GLU A 39 -8.64 -9.96 0.83
N ALA A 40 -8.30 -8.83 0.21
CA ALA A 40 -6.92 -8.36 0.14
C ALA A 40 -6.48 -7.84 1.53
N ASP A 41 -5.31 -8.30 2.01
CA ASP A 41 -4.80 -7.85 3.31
C ASP A 41 -4.38 -6.36 3.27
N GLN A 42 -4.02 -5.87 2.08
CA GLN A 42 -3.68 -4.48 1.80
C GLN A 42 -4.28 -4.06 0.45
N VAL A 43 -4.73 -2.81 0.38
CA VAL A 43 -5.11 -2.11 -0.85
C VAL A 43 -4.35 -0.79 -0.87
N PHE A 44 -3.75 -0.43 -2.01
CA PHE A 44 -3.22 0.91 -2.21
C PHE A 44 -3.84 1.54 -3.45
N LEU A 45 -4.08 2.85 -3.36
CA LEU A 45 -4.56 3.66 -4.47
C LEU A 45 -3.34 4.24 -5.19
N ASP A 46 -3.15 3.82 -6.43
CA ASP A 46 -2.03 4.26 -7.26
C ASP A 46 -2.32 5.63 -7.88
N LEU A 47 -1.36 6.54 -7.75
CA LEU A 47 -1.38 7.88 -8.34
C LEU A 47 -0.27 8.06 -9.38
N GLU A 48 0.51 7.01 -9.63
CA GLU A 48 1.69 7.03 -10.48
C GLU A 48 1.44 6.41 -11.84
N ASP A 49 1.72 5.12 -11.99
CA ASP A 49 1.84 4.48 -13.32
C ASP A 49 0.50 3.95 -13.82
N ALA A 50 -0.43 3.60 -12.93
CA ALA A 50 -1.78 3.18 -13.31
C ALA A 50 -2.73 4.34 -13.63
N VAL A 51 -2.30 5.60 -13.48
CA VAL A 51 -3.12 6.80 -13.71
C VAL A 51 -2.59 7.59 -14.91
N ALA A 52 -3.44 7.83 -15.90
CA ALA A 52 -3.09 8.63 -17.07
C ALA A 52 -2.65 10.06 -16.65
N PRO A 53 -1.67 10.69 -17.34
CA PRO A 53 -1.11 11.98 -16.92
C PRO A 53 -2.16 13.09 -16.71
N ASN A 54 -3.20 13.11 -17.55
CA ASN A 54 -4.32 14.06 -17.49
C ASN A 54 -5.30 13.78 -16.33
N GLU A 55 -5.31 12.57 -15.78
CA GLU A 55 -6.20 12.15 -14.69
C GLU A 55 -5.56 12.29 -13.31
N LYS A 56 -4.24 12.48 -13.22
CA LYS A 56 -3.49 12.59 -11.96
C LYS A 56 -3.99 13.67 -11.00
N LYS A 57 -4.59 14.75 -11.53
CA LYS A 57 -5.19 15.81 -10.70
C LYS A 57 -6.53 15.38 -10.09
N GLY A 58 -7.35 14.64 -10.84
CA GLY A 58 -8.64 14.14 -10.38
C GLY A 58 -8.54 12.93 -9.45
N ALA A 59 -7.42 12.21 -9.51
CA ALA A 59 -7.14 11.05 -8.67
C ALA A 59 -6.69 11.37 -7.23
N ARG A 60 -6.35 12.63 -6.92
CA ARG A 60 -5.75 13.07 -5.63
C ARG A 60 -6.78 13.54 -4.62
#